data_AF-A0A497MNB9-F1
#
_entry.id   AF-A0A497MNB9-F1
#
_cell.length_a   1.000
_cell.length_b   1.000
_cell.length_c   1.000
_cell.angle_alpha   90.00
_cell.angle_beta   90.00
_cell.angle_gamma   90.00
#
_symmetry.space_group_name_H-M   'P 1'
#
loop_
_entity.id
_entity.type
_entity.pdbx_description
1 polymer ?
#
loop_
_entity_poly.entity_id
_entity_poly.type
_entity_poly.pdbx_seq_one_letter_code
_entity_poly.pdbx_strand_id
1 'polypeptide(L)'
;MSHDDIEIQCGRAMSRINEFKEYVNNPLWEILVETVHSLVMYAHHKAYVRDVVFSENPEIKPEELAARLGVPLGEALVILYELEHARNEGSTTREQLKP
;
A
#
# COMPACT_ATOMS: atom_id res chain seq x y z
N MET A 1 -2.29 -7.19 -21.24
CA MET A 1 -1.01 -6.88 -20.58
C MET A 1 0.06 -7.68 -21.26
N SER A 2 1.02 -7.00 -21.88
CA SER A 2 2.22 -7.63 -22.46
C SER A 2 3.19 -8.05 -21.35
N HIS A 3 4.15 -8.92 -21.68
CA HIS A 3 5.21 -9.33 -20.75
C HIS A 3 6.03 -8.13 -20.24
N ASP A 4 6.29 -7.17 -21.13
CA ASP A 4 7.01 -5.94 -20.83
C ASP A 4 6.23 -5.04 -19.84
N ASP A 5 4.90 -5.00 -19.93
CA ASP A 5 4.05 -4.28 -18.96
C ASP A 5 4.14 -4.88 -17.55
N ILE A 6 4.34 -6.19 -17.44
CA ILE A 6 4.46 -6.90 -16.16
C ILE A 6 5.80 -6.60 -15.50
N GLU A 7 6.91 -6.62 -16.24
CA GLU A 7 8.23 -6.31 -15.70
C GLU A 7 8.33 -4.85 -15.21
N ILE A 8 7.75 -3.90 -15.95
CA ILE A 8 7.71 -2.48 -15.56
C ILE A 8 6.86 -2.29 -14.29
N GLN A 9 5.73 -2.99 -14.18
CA GLN A 9 4.87 -2.95 -13.00
C GLN A 9 5.55 -3.55 -11.76
N CYS A 10 6.24 -4.68 -11.91
CA CYS A 10 7.02 -5.31 -10.85
C CYS A 10 8.20 -4.43 -10.40
N GLY A 11 8.92 -3.80 -11.33
CA GLY A 11 10.00 -2.87 -11.01
C GLY A 11 9.51 -1.65 -10.19
N ARG A 12 8.35 -1.10 -10.57
CA ARG A 12 7.69 -0.01 -9.80
C ARG A 12 7.22 -0.47 -8.42
N ALA A 13 6.62 -1.65 -8.32
CA ALA A 13 6.17 -2.20 -7.05
C ALA A 13 7.34 -2.46 -6.06
N MET A 14 8.47 -2.99 -6.55
CA MET A 14 9.66 -3.21 -5.74
C MET A 14 10.33 -1.91 -5.29
N SER A 15 10.33 -0.88 -6.15
CA SER A 15 10.81 0.46 -5.78
C SER A 15 10.04 1.03 -4.59
N ARG A 16 8.72 0.86 -4.57
CA ARG A 16 7.86 1.44 -3.54
C ARG A 16 7.91 0.68 -2.21
N ILE A 17 8.04 -0.65 -2.22
CA ILE A 17 8.37 -1.41 -0.99
C ILE A 17 9.69 -0.92 -0.39
N ASN A 18 10.67 -0.58 -1.23
CA ASN A 18 11.95 -0.07 -0.75
C ASN A 18 11.81 1.30 -0.06
N GLU A 19 10.84 2.13 -0.45
CA GLU A 19 10.53 3.41 0.22
C GLU A 19 9.98 3.20 1.64
N PHE A 20 9.27 2.10 1.90
CA PHE A 20 8.74 1.79 3.23
C PHE A 20 9.76 1.15 4.20
N LYS A 21 10.91 0.69 3.71
CA LYS A 21 11.89 -0.05 4.53
C LYS A 21 12.34 0.72 5.76
N GLU A 22 12.54 2.04 5.65
CA GLU A 22 12.98 2.86 6.79
C GLU A 22 11.92 2.91 7.89
N TYR A 23 10.64 2.91 7.52
CA TYR A 23 9.54 2.87 8.48
C TYR A 23 9.37 1.47 9.09
N VAL A 24 9.32 0.43 8.27
CA VAL A 24 9.07 -0.96 8.73
C VAL A 24 10.18 -1.48 9.64
N ASN A 25 11.42 -1.05 9.43
CA ASN A 25 12.55 -1.43 10.28
C ASN A 25 12.59 -0.66 11.62
N ASN A 26 11.73 0.35 11.80
CA ASN A 26 11.63 1.08 13.05
C ASN A 26 10.77 0.30 14.06
N PRO A 27 11.23 0.08 15.31
CA PRO A 27 10.45 -0.64 16.32
C PRO A 27 9.10 0.01 16.67
N LEU A 28 8.90 1.29 16.35
CA LEU A 28 7.62 1.98 16.51
C LEU A 28 6.61 1.63 15.42
N TRP A 29 7.02 0.94 14.36
CA TRP A 29 6.14 0.57 13.25
C TRP A 29 4.97 -0.30 13.71
N GLU A 30 5.23 -1.36 14.47
CA GLU A 30 4.18 -2.26 14.96
C GLU A 30 3.18 -1.52 15.86
N ILE A 31 3.68 -0.59 16.69
CA ILE A 31 2.83 0.26 17.54
C ILE A 31 1.96 1.19 16.67
N LEU A 32 2.53 1.74 15.58
CA LEU A 32 1.77 2.55 14.63
C LEU A 32 0.68 1.73 13.95
N VAL A 33 1.00 0.53 13.47
CA VAL A 33 0.04 -0.38 12.82
C VAL A 33 -1.08 -0.73 13.79
N GLU A 34 -0.75 -1.16 15.01
CA GLU A 34 -1.73 -1.44 16.07
C GLU A 34 -2.65 -0.24 16.31
N THR A 35 -2.05 0.95 16.48
CA THR A 35 -2.79 2.20 16.72
C THR A 35 -3.74 2.51 15.57
N VAL A 36 -3.27 2.40 14.33
CA VAL A 36 -4.05 2.71 13.14
C VAL A 36 -5.18 1.70 12.94
N HIS A 37 -4.95 0.41 13.16
CA HIS A 37 -5.97 -0.63 13.07
C HIS A 37 -7.07 -0.47 14.13
N SER A 38 -6.79 0.19 15.24
CA SER A 38 -7.80 0.50 16.27
C SER A 38 -8.78 1.61 15.83
N LEU A 39 -8.47 2.38 14.77
CA LEU A 39 -9.33 3.45 14.29
C LEU A 39 -10.58 2.88 13.60
N VAL A 40 -11.76 3.32 14.05
CA VAL A 40 -13.06 2.85 13.54
C VAL A 40 -13.19 3.00 12.01
N MET A 41 -12.63 4.07 11.45
CA MET A 41 -12.74 4.36 10.01
C MET A 41 -11.64 3.72 9.16
N TYR A 42 -10.64 3.08 9.76
CA TYR A 42 -9.47 2.57 9.04
C TYR A 42 -9.82 1.64 7.87
N ALA A 43 -10.69 0.65 8.11
CA ALA A 43 -11.09 -0.31 7.08
C ALA A 43 -11.80 0.38 5.90
N HIS A 44 -12.59 1.42 6.18
CA HIS A 44 -13.30 2.20 5.16
C HIS A 44 -12.33 3.08 4.36
N HIS A 45 -11.39 3.75 5.03
CA HIS A 45 -10.36 4.53 4.35
C HIS A 45 -9.49 3.64 3.46
N LYS A 46 -9.03 2.48 3.96
CA LYS A 46 -8.26 1.52 3.18
C LYS A 46 -9.01 1.03 1.93
N ALA A 47 -10.29 0.68 2.07
CA ALA A 47 -11.12 0.26 0.94
C ALA A 47 -11.30 1.38 -0.08
N TYR A 48 -11.58 2.60 0.36
CA TYR A 48 -11.68 3.76 -0.52
C TYR A 48 -10.39 4.06 -1.27
N VAL A 49 -9.23 3.93 -0.61
CA VAL A 49 -7.94 4.12 -1.27
C VAL A 49 -7.72 3.07 -2.35
N ARG A 50 -7.98 1.79 -2.04
CA ARG A 50 -7.88 0.69 -3.00
C ARG A 50 -8.78 0.89 -4.21
N ASP A 51 -10.04 1.24 -3.98
CA ASP A 51 -11.08 1.19 -5.02
C ASP A 51 -11.19 2.48 -5.83
N VAL A 52 -10.88 3.62 -5.22
CA VAL A 52 -11.06 4.96 -5.84
C VAL A 52 -9.71 5.63 -6.05
N VAL A 53 -8.96 5.90 -4.97
CA VAL A 53 -7.75 6.72 -5.06
C VAL A 53 -6.70 6.10 -5.99
N PHE A 54 -6.45 4.79 -5.89
CA PHE A 54 -5.48 4.11 -6.74
C PHE A 54 -5.87 4.05 -8.22
N SER A 55 -7.17 4.10 -8.53
CA SER A 55 -7.62 4.19 -9.93
C SER A 55 -7.29 5.55 -10.56
N GLU A 56 -7.23 6.61 -9.74
CA GLU A 56 -6.95 7.97 -10.18
C GLU A 56 -5.45 8.31 -10.12
N ASN A 57 -4.79 7.95 -9.02
CA ASN A 57 -3.38 8.19 -8.77
C ASN A 57 -2.73 6.98 -8.08
N PRO A 58 -2.20 6.01 -8.85
CA PRO A 58 -1.55 4.82 -8.30
C PRO A 58 -0.19 5.11 -7.66
N GLU A 59 0.32 6.34 -7.73
CA GLU A 59 1.61 6.77 -7.19
C GLU A 59 1.48 7.84 -6.10
N ILE A 60 0.27 8.01 -5.54
CA ILE A 60 0.01 8.99 -4.49
C ILE A 60 0.96 8.78 -3.29
N LYS A 61 1.51 9.89 -2.78
CA LYS A 61 2.42 9.87 -1.63
C LYS A 61 1.64 9.88 -0.31
N PRO A 62 2.22 9.37 0.79
CA PRO A 62 1.56 9.36 2.11
C PRO A 62 1.06 10.74 2.57
N GLU A 63 1.85 11.80 2.37
CA GLU A 63 1.48 13.16 2.79
C GLU A 63 0.31 13.71 1.96
N GLU A 64 0.28 13.42 0.67
CA GLU A 64 -0.81 13.81 -0.23
C GLU A 64 -2.09 13.04 0.11
N LEU A 65 -1.97 11.75 0.38
CA LEU A 65 -3.10 10.93 0.81
C LEU A 65 -3.68 11.41 2.14
N ALA A 66 -2.81 11.72 3.12
CA ALA A 66 -3.21 12.25 4.41
C ALA A 66 -4.01 13.55 4.27
N ALA A 67 -3.51 14.49 3.46
CA ALA A 67 -4.20 15.74 3.17
C ALA A 67 -5.53 15.52 2.44
N ARG A 68 -5.57 14.57 1.48
CA ARG A 68 -6.77 14.26 0.70
C ARG A 68 -7.89 13.67 1.55
N LEU A 69 -7.57 12.77 2.48
CA LEU A 69 -8.57 12.09 3.32
C LEU A 69 -8.85 12.82 4.64
N GLY A 70 -8.02 13.80 5.02
CA GLY A 70 -8.10 14.44 6.33
C GLY A 70 -7.73 13.49 7.48
N VAL A 71 -6.77 12.60 7.25
CA VAL A 71 -6.31 11.58 8.21
C VAL A 71 -4.88 11.87 8.68
N PRO A 72 -4.43 11.31 9.81
CA PRO A 72 -3.04 11.41 10.22
C PRO A 72 -2.08 10.78 9.19
N LEU A 73 -0.86 11.32 9.08
CA LEU A 73 0.18 10.76 8.20
C LEU A 73 0.44 9.27 8.49
N GLY A 74 0.42 8.89 9.76
CA GLY A 74 0.58 7.50 10.19
C GLY A 74 -0.48 6.56 9.60
N GLU A 75 -1.74 7.00 9.54
CA GLU A 75 -2.81 6.21 8.92
C GLU A 75 -2.59 6.04 7.42
N ALA A 76 -2.21 7.12 6.73
CA ALA A 76 -1.88 7.08 5.30
C ALA A 76 -0.70 6.15 4.99
N LEU A 77 0.36 6.17 5.81
CA LEU A 77 1.52 5.29 5.67
C LEU A 77 1.12 3.81 5.74
N VAL A 78 0.35 3.43 6.76
CA VAL A 78 -0.10 2.04 6.97
C VAL A 78 -1.03 1.59 5.85
N ILE A 79 -1.97 2.44 5.40
CA ILE A 79 -2.86 2.11 4.27
C ILE A 79 -2.06 1.79 3.01
N LEU A 80 -1.12 2.67 2.64
CA LEU A 80 -0.35 2.50 1.40
C LEU A 80 0.57 1.27 1.48
N TYR A 81 1.27 1.09 2.59
CA TYR A 81 2.13 -0.08 2.82
C TYR A 81 1.36 -1.40 2.64
N GLU A 82 0.20 -1.53 3.29
CA GLU A 82 -0.56 -2.79 3.26
C GLU A 82 -1.19 -3.08 1.90
N LEU A 83 -1.65 -2.04 1.19
CA LEU A 83 -2.21 -2.21 -0.16
C LEU A 83 -1.11 -2.60 -1.16
N GLU A 84 0.10 -2.11 -0.99
CA GLU A 84 1.24 -2.50 -1.81
C GLU A 84 1.71 -3.93 -1.50
N HIS A 85 1.78 -4.32 -0.23
CA HIS A 85 2.11 -5.70 0.15
C HIS A 85 1.07 -6.70 -0.37
N ALA A 86 -0.22 -6.41 -0.20
CA ALA A 86 -1.30 -7.27 -0.69
C ALA A 86 -1.28 -7.48 -2.21
N ARG A 87 -0.89 -6.44 -2.98
CA ARG A 87 -0.72 -6.53 -4.44
C ARG A 87 0.40 -7.51 -4.82
N ASN A 88 1.47 -7.55 -4.05
CA ASN A 88 2.62 -8.42 -4.31
C ASN A 88 2.37 -9.86 -3.88
N GLU A 89 1.76 -10.09 -2.71
CA GLU A 89 1.41 -11.45 -2.25
C GLU A 89 0.41 -12.14 -3.20
N GLY A 90 -0.55 -11.38 -3.76
CA GLY A 90 -1.50 -11.89 -4.77
C GLY A 90 -0.86 -12.27 -6.11
N SER A 91 0.32 -11.74 -6.45
CA SER A 91 1.06 -12.10 -7.66
C SER A 91 1.83 -13.42 -7.52
N THR A 92 2.30 -13.77 -6.32
CA THR A 92 3.00 -15.03 -6.05
C THR A 92 2.06 -16.25 -6.10
N THR A 93 0.80 -16.10 -5.66
CA THR A 93 -0.17 -17.21 -5.63
C THR A 93 -0.79 -17.51 -7.01
N ARG A 94 -0.93 -16.51 -7.90
CA ARG A 94 -1.51 -16.72 -9.24
C ARG A 94 -0.54 -17.39 -10.23
N GLU A 95 0.77 -17.19 -10.08
CA GLU A 95 1.79 -17.85 -10.92
C GLU A 95 1.89 -19.36 -10.62
N GLN A 96 1.60 -19.77 -9.38
CA GLN A 96 1.65 -21.16 -8.92
C GLN A 96 0.37 -21.98 -9.21
N LEU A 97 -0.64 -21.35 -9.83
CA LEU A 97 -1.93 -21.97 -10.17
C LEU A 97 -2.20 -22.06 -11.69
N LYS A 98 -1.15 -22.00 -12.52
CA LYS A 98 -1.27 -22.43 -13.92
C LYS A 98 -1.10 -23.96 -13.99
N PRO A 99 -2.08 -24.70 -14.54
CA PRO A 99 -1.92 -26.12 -14.84
C PRO A 99 -0.88 -26.37 -15.94
#